data_AF-A0A3M0YZC7-F1
#
_entry.id   AF-A0A3M0YZC7-F1
#
_cell.length_a   1.000
_cell.length_b   1.000
_cell.length_c   1.000
_cell.angle_alpha   90.00
_cell.angle_beta   90.00
_cell.angle_gamma   90.00
#
_symmetry.space_group_name_H-M   'P 1'
#
loop_
_entity.id
_entity.type
_entity.pdbx_description
1 polymer ?
#
loop_
_entity_poly.entity_id
_entity_poly.type
_entity_poly.pdbx_seq_one_letter_code
_entity_poly.pdbx_strand_id
1 'polypeptide(L)'
;MMSQLSDPLFSALLSLGAALSTLLTVNGDEPRFYCGELRYEAKKHIRMQEGTFECWFKLGMPPADFHIGDGSSRRMLVFLSLTFAPTKNTKDRELPDFLTLKYANLREKNGLKVVVNDTLVKKMTLDQEELNWEADTWYHLAFTWKQQHGQWTLQWFINGKLRKTCQTDEPGTFTALPAKTIIRIGRVQSSTKETKFDSGGIGAIDEFRISSRVRSPEEIRQAMTKGMTTDEATLLHETFAKVRISRKKWSRSAFKSLMRRKNDLPSNGSTRPEKGDKGEFYGPVRWVDGRKSGDRAVAFFVKP
;
A
#
# COMPACT_ATOMS: atom_id res chain seq x y z
N MET A 1 -59.84 -5.28 -35.06
CA MET A 1 -58.92 -6.11 -35.85
C MET A 1 -57.75 -5.25 -36.28
N MET A 2 -56.65 -5.28 -35.52
CA MET A 2 -55.38 -4.67 -35.91
C MET A 2 -54.39 -5.82 -36.12
N SER A 3 -53.97 -6.02 -37.36
CA SER A 3 -53.02 -7.06 -37.75
C SER A 3 -51.59 -6.64 -37.39
N GLN A 4 -50.95 -7.45 -36.55
CA GLN A 4 -49.51 -7.37 -36.31
C GLN A 4 -48.76 -7.87 -37.55
N LEU A 5 -47.94 -7.00 -38.14
CA LEU A 5 -46.90 -7.38 -39.09
C LEU A 5 -45.61 -7.55 -38.30
N SER A 6 -45.20 -8.81 -38.10
CA SER A 6 -43.89 -9.17 -37.58
C SER A 6 -42.90 -9.26 -38.74
N ASP A 7 -41.96 -8.32 -38.79
CA ASP A 7 -40.97 -8.19 -39.85
C ASP A 7 -39.71 -9.05 -39.51
N PRO A 8 -39.43 -10.16 -40.21
CA PRO A 8 -38.36 -11.09 -39.86
C PRO A 8 -36.94 -10.53 -40.09
N LEU A 9 -36.81 -9.37 -40.76
CA LEU A 9 -35.53 -8.72 -41.02
C LEU A 9 -34.94 -7.99 -39.80
N PHE A 10 -35.76 -7.65 -38.80
CA PHE A 10 -35.27 -6.93 -37.61
C PHE A 10 -34.54 -7.85 -36.61
N SER A 11 -34.82 -9.17 -36.64
CA SER A 11 -34.20 -10.16 -35.75
C SER A 11 -32.76 -10.53 -36.18
N ALA A 12 -32.46 -10.47 -37.49
CA ALA A 12 -31.14 -10.83 -38.02
C ALA A 12 -30.06 -9.75 -37.79
N LEU A 13 -30.44 -8.48 -37.65
CA LEU A 13 -29.50 -7.39 -37.35
C LEU A 13 -29.06 -7.35 -35.87
N LEU A 14 -29.91 -7.84 -34.97
CA LEU A 14 -29.57 -7.95 -33.54
C LEU A 14 -28.65 -9.14 -33.22
N SER A 15 -28.69 -10.22 -34.00
CA SER A 15 -27.80 -11.38 -33.81
C SER A 15 -26.38 -11.18 -34.36
N LEU A 16 -26.21 -10.35 -35.40
CA LEU A 16 -24.89 -9.94 -35.89
C LEU A 16 -24.19 -8.90 -34.99
N GLY A 17 -24.96 -8.07 -34.26
CA GLY A 17 -24.42 -7.14 -33.27
C GLY A 17 -23.84 -7.85 -32.03
N ALA A 18 -24.39 -9.00 -31.64
CA ALA A 18 -23.88 -9.81 -30.53
C ALA A 18 -22.66 -10.67 -30.91
N ALA A 19 -22.52 -11.04 -32.19
CA ALA A 19 -21.39 -11.84 -32.67
C ALA A 19 -20.13 -11.03 -32.99
N LEU A 20 -20.24 -9.72 -33.26
CA LEU A 20 -19.09 -8.84 -33.53
C LEU A 20 -18.43 -8.23 -32.28
N SER A 21 -19.07 -8.35 -31.11
CA SER A 21 -18.50 -7.94 -29.81
C SER A 21 -17.38 -8.87 -29.32
N THR A 22 -17.30 -10.08 -29.87
CA THR A 22 -16.45 -11.17 -29.34
C THR A 22 -15.12 -11.35 -30.08
N LEU A 23 -14.71 -10.42 -30.96
CA LEU A 23 -13.50 -10.58 -31.80
C LEU A 23 -12.59 -9.35 -31.91
N LEU A 24 -12.54 -8.58 -30.82
CA LEU A 24 -11.41 -7.67 -30.55
C LEU A 24 -10.72 -8.09 -29.25
N THR A 25 -10.31 -9.36 -29.15
CA THR A 25 -9.12 -9.72 -28.36
C THR A 25 -7.91 -9.18 -29.10
N VAL A 26 -7.73 -7.86 -29.03
CA VAL A 26 -6.44 -7.24 -29.28
C VAL A 26 -5.49 -7.98 -28.32
N ASN A 27 -4.52 -8.71 -28.88
CA ASN A 27 -3.32 -9.20 -28.18
C ASN A 27 -2.47 -7.98 -27.73
N GLY A 28 -3.11 -7.04 -27.06
CA GLY A 28 -2.49 -5.89 -26.43
C GLY A 28 -1.96 -6.42 -25.13
N ASP A 29 -0.63 -6.56 -25.05
CA ASP A 29 0.07 -6.78 -23.81
C ASP A 29 -0.58 -5.91 -22.71
N GLU A 30 -1.30 -6.55 -21.77
CA GLU A 30 -1.87 -5.83 -20.64
C GLU A 30 -0.76 -4.99 -19.98
N PRO A 31 -1.05 -3.74 -19.58
CA PRO A 31 -0.07 -2.88 -18.95
C PRO A 31 0.44 -3.58 -17.68
N ARG A 32 1.67 -4.12 -17.74
CA ARG A 32 2.33 -4.71 -16.58
C ARG A 32 2.85 -3.56 -15.74
N PHE A 33 2.27 -3.42 -14.55
CA PHE A 33 2.67 -2.39 -13.61
C PHE A 33 3.95 -2.81 -12.87
N TYR A 34 4.78 -1.87 -12.46
CA TYR A 34 5.91 -2.22 -11.60
C TYR A 34 5.83 -1.38 -10.34
N CYS A 35 5.88 -2.07 -9.21
CA CYS A 35 5.78 -1.46 -7.89
C CYS A 35 7.11 -1.62 -7.13
N GLY A 36 7.58 -0.51 -6.57
CA GLY A 36 8.68 -0.48 -5.64
C GLY A 36 8.20 -0.61 -4.21
N GLU A 37 9.13 -0.80 -3.29
CA GLU A 37 8.88 -0.78 -1.86
C GLU A 37 10.08 -0.20 -1.13
N LEU A 38 9.84 0.28 0.09
CA LEU A 38 10.88 0.77 0.97
C LEU A 38 11.04 -0.18 2.15
N ARG A 39 12.29 -0.45 2.54
CA ARG A 39 12.61 -1.38 3.63
C ARG A 39 13.48 -0.76 4.72
N TYR A 40 13.20 -1.14 5.97
CA TYR A 40 14.02 -0.86 7.16
C TYR A 40 14.18 -2.11 8.03
N GLU A 41 15.20 -2.13 8.88
CA GLU A 41 15.34 -3.10 9.97
C GLU A 41 14.29 -2.81 11.06
N ALA A 42 13.39 -3.75 11.39
CA ALA A 42 12.30 -3.45 12.32
C ALA A 42 12.75 -3.33 13.78
N LYS A 43 13.80 -4.07 14.17
CA LYS A 43 14.22 -4.22 15.57
C LYS A 43 14.51 -2.89 16.28
N LYS A 44 14.98 -1.88 15.55
CA LYS A 44 15.29 -0.54 16.07
C LYS A 44 14.09 0.40 16.06
N HIS A 45 13.07 0.08 15.28
CA HIS A 45 12.03 1.03 14.90
C HIS A 45 10.63 0.65 15.37
N ILE A 46 10.43 -0.54 15.93
CA ILE A 46 9.13 -1.02 16.39
C ILE A 46 9.25 -1.57 17.81
N ARG A 47 8.29 -1.18 18.66
CA ARG A 47 7.98 -1.88 19.91
C ARG A 47 6.63 -2.59 19.73
N MET A 48 6.56 -3.88 20.04
CA MET A 48 5.32 -4.63 19.82
C MET A 48 4.27 -4.26 20.86
N GLN A 49 4.66 -4.04 22.11
CA GLN A 49 3.74 -3.79 23.21
C GLN A 49 2.92 -2.51 22.99
N GLU A 50 3.53 -1.48 22.41
CA GLU A 50 2.81 -0.26 22.06
C GLU A 50 3.55 0.54 20.99
N GLY A 51 2.81 1.39 20.30
CA GLY A 51 3.38 2.30 19.34
C GLY A 51 2.34 3.05 18.52
N THR A 52 2.86 3.92 17.65
CA THR A 52 2.06 4.68 16.70
C THR A 52 2.76 4.69 15.36
N PHE A 53 2.03 4.37 14.30
CA PHE A 53 2.44 4.60 12.91
C PHE A 53 1.62 5.77 12.36
N GLU A 54 2.27 6.78 11.79
CA GLU A 54 1.64 7.93 11.15
C GLU A 54 2.19 8.11 9.74
N CYS A 55 1.36 8.51 8.79
CA CYS A 55 1.83 8.90 7.46
C CYS A 55 0.92 9.91 6.78
N TRP A 56 1.53 10.70 5.90
CA TRP A 56 0.82 11.43 4.85
C TRP A 56 0.85 10.65 3.55
N PHE A 57 -0.31 10.44 2.96
CA PHE A 57 -0.42 9.68 1.72
C PHE A 57 -1.49 10.27 0.79
N LYS A 58 -1.42 9.91 -0.49
CA LYS A 58 -2.48 10.12 -1.47
C LYS A 58 -2.67 8.86 -2.30
N LEU A 59 -3.89 8.61 -2.75
CA LEU A 59 -4.20 7.51 -3.66
C LEU A 59 -3.86 7.92 -5.10
N GLY A 60 -3.32 6.99 -5.88
CA GLY A 60 -2.94 7.26 -7.28
C GLY A 60 -4.09 7.07 -8.29
N MET A 61 -5.25 6.61 -7.82
CA MET A 61 -6.47 6.44 -8.63
C MET A 61 -7.71 6.41 -7.74
N PRO A 62 -8.90 6.66 -8.30
CA PRO A 62 -10.14 6.56 -7.54
C PRO A 62 -10.36 5.14 -7.03
N PRO A 63 -10.80 4.95 -5.77
CA PRO A 63 -11.12 3.62 -5.26
C PRO A 63 -12.20 2.89 -6.05
N ALA A 64 -13.14 3.63 -6.65
CA ALA A 64 -14.15 3.08 -7.54
C ALA A 64 -13.54 2.48 -8.82
N ASP A 65 -12.41 3.00 -9.29
CA ASP A 65 -11.75 2.48 -10.50
C ASP A 65 -10.81 1.32 -10.18
N PHE A 66 -10.53 1.10 -8.89
CA PHE A 66 -9.75 -0.05 -8.43
C PHE A 66 -10.63 -1.30 -8.38
N HIS A 67 -10.96 -1.79 -9.57
CA HIS A 67 -11.68 -3.04 -9.81
C HIS A 67 -10.69 -4.10 -10.24
N ILE A 68 -10.50 -5.09 -9.38
CA ILE A 68 -9.76 -6.29 -9.74
C ILE A 68 -10.67 -7.44 -9.39
N GLY A 69 -11.02 -8.22 -10.41
CA GLY A 69 -12.07 -9.24 -10.40
C GLY A 69 -12.16 -10.08 -9.13
N ASP A 70 -13.33 -10.67 -8.95
CA ASP A 70 -13.77 -11.32 -7.72
C ASP A 70 -12.71 -12.24 -7.11
N GLY A 71 -12.51 -12.13 -5.79
CA GLY A 71 -11.55 -12.94 -5.04
C GLY A 71 -10.08 -12.46 -5.12
N SER A 72 -9.80 -11.38 -5.83
CA SER A 72 -8.46 -10.80 -5.86
C SER A 72 -7.99 -10.30 -4.49
N SER A 73 -6.77 -10.66 -4.08
CA SER A 73 -6.10 -10.17 -2.87
C SER A 73 -5.25 -8.91 -3.11
N ARG A 74 -5.47 -8.24 -4.26
CA ARG A 74 -4.72 -7.04 -4.65
C ARG A 74 -5.00 -5.89 -3.69
N ARG A 75 -3.99 -5.02 -3.60
CA ARG A 75 -3.87 -3.98 -2.59
C ARG A 75 -3.57 -2.71 -3.33
N MET A 76 -4.23 -1.64 -2.95
CA MET A 76 -3.93 -0.35 -3.55
C MET A 76 -2.64 0.18 -2.92
N LEU A 77 -2.57 0.17 -1.59
CA LEU A 77 -1.44 0.71 -0.86
C LEU A 77 -1.18 -0.09 0.42
N VAL A 78 0.09 -0.44 0.67
CA VAL A 78 0.53 -1.01 1.95
C VAL A 78 1.29 0.06 2.72
N PHE A 79 0.69 0.57 3.78
CA PHE A 79 1.25 1.63 4.61
C PHE A 79 2.38 1.12 5.50
N LEU A 80 2.19 -0.08 6.07
CA LEU A 80 3.15 -0.71 6.95
C LEU A 80 2.99 -2.22 6.83
N SER A 81 4.08 -2.95 6.70
CA SER A 81 4.10 -4.42 6.81
C SER A 81 5.34 -4.85 7.57
N LEU A 82 5.13 -5.56 8.67
CA LEU A 82 6.18 -6.19 9.47
C LEU A 82 6.25 -7.66 9.07
N THR A 83 7.38 -8.07 8.52
CA THR A 83 7.57 -9.44 8.05
C THR A 83 9.04 -9.84 8.21
N PHE A 84 9.33 -11.13 8.10
CA PHE A 84 10.70 -11.60 8.08
C PHE A 84 11.47 -11.10 6.84
N ALA A 85 12.74 -10.79 7.03
CA ALA A 85 13.67 -10.51 5.96
C ALA A 85 13.78 -11.75 5.06
N PRO A 86 13.72 -11.59 3.73
CA PRO A 86 13.92 -12.70 2.81
C PRO A 86 15.32 -13.30 3.02
N THR A 87 15.42 -14.63 3.14
CA THR A 87 16.71 -15.32 3.22
C THR A 87 17.09 -15.86 1.84
N LYS A 88 18.40 -16.06 1.60
CA LYS A 88 18.89 -16.58 0.30
C LYS A 88 18.34 -17.98 -0.06
N ASN A 89 17.93 -18.76 0.95
CA ASN A 89 17.54 -20.17 0.79
C ASN A 89 16.04 -20.43 0.91
N THR A 90 15.25 -19.43 1.32
CA THR A 90 13.80 -19.55 1.30
C THR A 90 13.33 -19.45 -0.14
N LYS A 91 13.24 -20.61 -0.81
CA LYS A 91 12.47 -20.75 -2.05
C LYS A 91 11.04 -20.31 -1.75
N ASP A 92 10.69 -19.09 -2.14
CA ASP A 92 9.34 -18.53 -2.34
C ASP A 92 8.27 -18.70 -1.25
N ARG A 93 8.54 -19.30 -0.08
CA ARG A 93 7.54 -19.37 0.99
C ARG A 93 7.38 -17.98 1.58
N GLU A 94 6.25 -17.34 1.27
CA GLU A 94 5.83 -16.12 1.95
C GLU A 94 5.81 -16.43 3.45
N LEU A 95 6.69 -15.75 4.18
CA LEU A 95 6.70 -15.81 5.63
C LEU A 95 5.53 -14.95 6.13
N PRO A 96 4.91 -15.34 7.26
CA PRO A 96 3.73 -14.66 7.76
C PRO A 96 4.02 -13.19 8.06
N ASP A 97 3.01 -12.35 7.87
CA ASP A 97 3.04 -10.95 8.30
C ASP A 97 2.63 -10.85 9.76
N PHE A 98 3.45 -10.16 10.54
CA PHE A 98 3.18 -9.93 11.96
C PHE A 98 2.12 -8.86 12.16
N LEU A 99 2.29 -7.74 11.44
CA LEU A 99 1.38 -6.61 11.42
C LEU A 99 1.41 -5.99 10.03
N THR A 100 0.25 -5.88 9.39
CA THR A 100 0.11 -5.21 8.10
C THR A 100 -1.05 -4.22 8.13
N LEU A 101 -0.75 -2.98 7.80
CA LEU A 101 -1.68 -1.87 7.59
C LEU A 101 -1.78 -1.63 6.08
N LYS A 102 -2.98 -1.76 5.52
CA LYS A 102 -3.17 -1.67 4.07
C LYS A 102 -4.53 -1.10 3.70
N TYR A 103 -4.58 -0.47 2.53
CA TYR A 103 -5.82 -0.22 1.81
C TYR A 103 -5.93 -1.24 0.67
N ALA A 104 -6.97 -2.06 0.69
CA ALA A 104 -7.11 -3.17 -0.24
C ALA A 104 -8.57 -3.52 -0.51
N ASN A 105 -8.82 -4.12 -1.67
CA ASN A 105 -10.06 -4.84 -1.93
C ASN A 105 -9.94 -6.21 -1.28
N LEU A 106 -10.85 -6.55 -0.36
CA LEU A 106 -10.93 -7.89 0.19
C LEU A 106 -12.41 -8.24 0.35
N ARG A 107 -12.88 -9.23 -0.41
CA ARG A 107 -14.30 -9.62 -0.49
C ARG A 107 -15.17 -8.46 -0.96
N GLU A 108 -14.83 -7.94 -2.14
CA GLU A 108 -15.60 -6.93 -2.90
C GLU A 108 -15.65 -5.51 -2.32
N LYS A 109 -15.15 -5.28 -1.10
CA LYS A 109 -15.08 -3.94 -0.53
C LYS A 109 -13.64 -3.45 -0.32
N ASN A 110 -13.36 -2.33 -0.98
CA ASN A 110 -12.19 -1.50 -0.72
C ASN A 110 -12.28 -0.89 0.67
N GLY A 111 -11.15 -0.86 1.38
CA GLY A 111 -11.09 -0.24 2.69
C GLY A 111 -9.75 -0.37 3.38
N LEU A 112 -9.60 0.37 4.47
CA LEU A 112 -8.49 0.24 5.40
C LEU A 112 -8.64 -1.04 6.22
N LYS A 113 -7.59 -1.84 6.26
CA LYS A 113 -7.59 -3.16 6.91
C LYS A 113 -6.32 -3.32 7.74
N VAL A 114 -6.49 -3.95 8.91
CA VAL A 114 -5.40 -4.37 9.79
C VAL A 114 -5.32 -5.89 9.75
N VAL A 115 -4.14 -6.41 9.47
CA VAL A 115 -3.85 -7.85 9.54
C VAL A 115 -2.79 -8.06 10.61
N VAL A 116 -3.03 -9.03 11.48
CA VAL A 116 -2.15 -9.39 12.59
C VAL A 116 -1.96 -10.90 12.56
N ASN A 117 -0.72 -11.39 12.49
CA ASN A 117 -0.42 -12.83 12.29
C ASN A 117 -1.22 -13.44 11.12
N ASP A 118 -1.19 -12.80 9.95
CA ASP A 118 -1.99 -13.15 8.77
C ASP A 118 -3.52 -13.21 8.97
N THR A 119 -4.02 -12.85 10.15
CA THR A 119 -5.45 -12.81 10.46
C THR A 119 -5.97 -11.39 10.34
N LEU A 120 -7.04 -11.23 9.56
CA LEU A 120 -7.71 -9.95 9.42
C LEU A 120 -8.47 -9.60 10.71
N VAL A 121 -8.13 -8.47 11.32
CA VAL A 121 -8.90 -7.91 12.44
C VAL A 121 -10.14 -7.22 11.86
N LYS A 122 -11.20 -8.00 11.61
CA LYS A 122 -12.42 -7.53 10.93
C LYS A 122 -13.01 -6.27 11.55
N LYS A 123 -13.03 -6.20 12.90
CA LYS A 123 -13.51 -5.06 13.67
C LYS A 123 -12.72 -3.76 13.42
N MET A 124 -11.51 -3.84 12.88
CA MET A 124 -10.69 -2.68 12.51
C MET A 124 -10.76 -2.30 11.03
N THR A 125 -11.69 -2.91 10.27
CA THR A 125 -11.92 -2.54 8.86
C THR A 125 -12.69 -1.23 8.78
N LEU A 126 -12.24 -0.26 7.98
CA LEU A 126 -13.02 0.92 7.59
C LEU A 126 -13.24 0.85 6.08
N ASP A 127 -14.49 0.69 5.67
CA ASP A 127 -14.84 0.56 4.25
C ASP A 127 -14.73 1.90 3.52
N GLN A 128 -14.56 1.88 2.20
CA GLN A 128 -14.38 3.07 1.38
C GLN A 128 -15.53 4.06 1.51
N GLU A 129 -16.77 3.60 1.69
CA GLU A 129 -17.94 4.45 1.89
C GLU A 129 -17.86 5.25 3.21
N GLU A 130 -17.20 4.70 4.23
CA GLU A 130 -16.91 5.43 5.47
C GLU A 130 -15.75 6.42 5.29
N LEU A 131 -14.75 6.05 4.50
CA LEU A 131 -13.52 6.81 4.30
C LEU A 131 -13.72 8.01 3.37
N ASN A 132 -14.53 7.85 2.32
CA ASN A 132 -14.74 8.84 1.25
C ASN A 132 -13.41 9.38 0.71
N TRP A 133 -12.46 8.48 0.46
CA TRP A 133 -11.16 8.85 -0.09
C TRP A 133 -11.23 9.02 -1.60
N GLU A 134 -10.60 10.08 -2.08
CA GLU A 134 -10.51 10.42 -3.48
C GLU A 134 -9.08 10.22 -3.98
N ALA A 135 -8.94 10.08 -5.29
CA ALA A 135 -7.63 10.11 -5.93
C ALA A 135 -6.97 11.48 -5.74
N ASP A 136 -5.63 11.50 -5.72
CA ASP A 136 -4.81 12.71 -5.72
C ASP A 136 -5.02 13.68 -4.56
N THR A 137 -5.83 13.32 -3.57
CA THR A 137 -6.03 14.07 -2.32
C THR A 137 -5.10 13.55 -1.22
N TRP A 138 -4.46 14.47 -0.50
CA TRP A 138 -3.59 14.16 0.63
C TRP A 138 -4.40 13.91 1.90
N TYR A 139 -4.14 12.77 2.54
CA TYR A 139 -4.76 12.36 3.80
C TYR A 139 -3.69 12.08 4.85
N HIS A 140 -4.00 12.40 6.11
CA HIS A 140 -3.20 11.99 7.26
C HIS A 140 -3.81 10.75 7.90
N LEU A 141 -3.02 9.69 8.02
CA LEU A 141 -3.41 8.44 8.66
C LEU A 141 -2.55 8.21 9.90
N ALA A 142 -3.17 7.84 11.01
CA ALA A 142 -2.46 7.28 12.16
C ALA A 142 -3.09 5.97 12.61
N PHE A 143 -2.23 5.02 12.99
CA PHE A 143 -2.61 3.76 13.63
C PHE A 143 -1.88 3.63 14.96
N THR A 144 -2.63 3.39 16.03
CA THR A 144 -2.05 3.11 17.35
C THR A 144 -2.32 1.68 17.75
N TRP A 145 -1.37 1.10 18.48
CA TRP A 145 -1.55 -0.19 19.14
C TRP A 145 -1.02 -0.11 20.57
N LYS A 146 -1.71 -0.80 21.49
CA LYS A 146 -1.28 -0.95 22.88
C LYS A 146 -1.73 -2.29 23.42
N GLN A 147 -0.82 -3.05 23.99
CA GLN A 147 -1.11 -4.29 24.71
C GLN A 147 -1.17 -4.00 26.21
N GLN A 148 -2.31 -4.32 26.84
CA GLN A 148 -2.49 -4.24 28.28
C GLN A 148 -3.18 -5.52 28.75
N HIS A 149 -2.55 -6.23 29.68
CA HIS A 149 -3.10 -7.43 30.32
C HIS A 149 -3.52 -8.52 29.30
N GLY A 150 -2.72 -8.70 28.24
CA GLY A 150 -2.99 -9.67 27.18
C GLY A 150 -3.95 -9.17 26.08
N GLN A 151 -4.68 -8.09 26.32
CA GLN A 151 -5.60 -7.50 25.36
C GLN A 151 -4.95 -6.35 24.58
N TRP A 152 -5.28 -6.23 23.30
CA TRP A 152 -4.81 -5.17 22.44
C TRP A 152 -5.88 -4.12 22.19
N THR A 153 -5.52 -2.86 22.39
CA THR A 153 -6.29 -1.70 21.96
C THR A 153 -5.68 -1.17 20.67
N LEU A 154 -6.46 -1.21 19.59
CA LEU A 154 -6.08 -0.73 18.26
C LEU A 154 -6.94 0.48 17.91
N GLN A 155 -6.35 1.52 17.32
CA GLN A 155 -7.11 2.70 16.92
C GLN A 155 -6.68 3.26 15.56
N TRP A 156 -7.66 3.71 14.79
CA TRP A 156 -7.47 4.46 13.55
C TRP A 156 -7.78 5.93 13.77
N PHE A 157 -6.90 6.80 13.32
CA PHE A 157 -7.14 8.23 13.20
C PHE A 157 -6.99 8.64 11.74
N ILE A 158 -7.92 9.46 11.26
CA ILE A 158 -7.91 9.99 9.90
C ILE A 158 -8.06 11.50 9.99
N ASN A 159 -7.15 12.22 9.35
CA ASN A 159 -7.07 13.68 9.39
C ASN A 159 -7.13 14.19 10.84
N GLY A 160 -6.33 13.58 11.72
CA GLY A 160 -6.20 13.97 13.13
C GLY A 160 -7.38 13.59 14.03
N LYS A 161 -8.43 12.94 13.50
CA LYS A 161 -9.63 12.56 14.26
C LYS A 161 -9.70 11.05 14.47
N LEU A 162 -10.03 10.61 15.68
CA LEU A 162 -10.30 9.20 15.97
C LEU A 162 -11.49 8.72 15.13
N ARG A 163 -11.33 7.61 14.42
CA ARG A 163 -12.37 7.01 13.56
C ARG A 163 -12.83 5.66 14.07
N LYS A 164 -11.91 4.83 14.56
CA LYS A 164 -12.23 3.49 15.03
C LYS A 164 -11.35 3.09 16.19
N THR A 165 -11.94 2.39 17.15
CA THR A 165 -11.23 1.71 18.24
C THR A 165 -11.72 0.27 18.28
N CYS A 166 -10.80 -0.67 18.50
CA CYS A 166 -11.12 -2.06 18.76
C CYS A 166 -10.27 -2.57 19.91
N GLN A 167 -10.91 -3.30 20.82
CA GLN A 167 -10.21 -4.18 21.75
C GLN A 167 -10.29 -5.61 21.22
N THR A 168 -9.15 -6.31 21.24
CA THR A 168 -9.08 -7.69 20.77
C THR A 168 -8.05 -8.48 21.53
N ASP A 169 -8.40 -9.73 21.84
CA ASP A 169 -7.52 -10.70 22.46
C ASP A 169 -6.79 -11.53 21.38
N GLU A 170 -7.11 -11.30 20.10
CA GLU A 170 -6.64 -12.08 18.95
C GLU A 170 -5.17 -11.91 18.52
N PRO A 171 -4.29 -11.04 19.06
CA PRO A 171 -2.90 -11.07 18.59
C PRO A 171 -2.12 -12.13 19.34
N GLY A 172 -2.11 -13.34 18.77
CA GLY A 172 -1.26 -14.45 19.22
C GLY A 172 0.11 -13.96 19.68
N THR A 173 0.51 -14.38 20.88
CA THR A 173 1.82 -14.21 21.55
C THR A 173 2.88 -13.36 20.82
N PHE A 174 2.69 -12.05 20.76
CA PHE A 174 3.72 -11.10 20.35
C PHE A 174 4.46 -10.50 21.54
N THR A 175 5.23 -11.32 22.25
CA THR A 175 6.09 -10.77 23.32
C THR A 175 7.34 -10.09 22.75
N ALA A 176 7.83 -10.50 21.58
CA ALA A 176 9.01 -9.91 20.95
C ALA A 176 9.00 -9.99 19.43
N LEU A 177 9.61 -8.99 18.78
CA LEU A 177 9.93 -9.05 17.35
C LEU A 177 11.06 -10.05 17.09
N PRO A 178 10.90 -10.98 16.13
CA PRO A 178 11.99 -11.82 15.69
C PRO A 178 13.18 -10.99 15.18
N ALA A 179 14.41 -11.49 15.39
CA ALA A 179 15.63 -10.74 15.10
C ALA A 179 15.81 -10.32 13.63
N LYS A 180 15.14 -11.00 12.70
CA LYS A 180 15.22 -10.75 11.26
C LYS A 180 13.96 -10.07 10.71
N THR A 181 13.21 -9.33 11.52
CA THR A 181 12.04 -8.61 11.02
C THR A 181 12.44 -7.33 10.31
N ILE A 182 11.76 -7.04 9.20
CA ILE A 182 11.88 -5.81 8.43
C ILE A 182 10.54 -5.08 8.38
N ILE A 183 10.62 -3.76 8.30
CA ILE A 183 9.51 -2.89 7.91
C ILE A 183 9.49 -2.82 6.39
N ARG A 184 8.30 -2.93 5.79
CA ARG A 184 8.07 -2.72 4.36
C ARG A 184 6.95 -1.70 4.15
N ILE A 185 7.21 -0.70 3.32
CA ILE A 185 6.25 0.33 2.89
C ILE A 185 6.06 0.21 1.38
N GLY A 186 4.83 0.29 0.89
CA GLY A 186 4.52 0.08 -0.54
C GLY A 186 4.64 -1.38 -0.99
N ARG A 187 4.70 -2.33 -0.04
CA ARG A 187 4.92 -3.75 -0.32
C ARG A 187 3.94 -4.26 -1.36
N VAL A 188 4.50 -4.79 -2.43
CA VAL A 188 3.80 -5.65 -3.38
C VAL A 188 3.53 -6.99 -2.74
N GLN A 189 2.27 -7.40 -2.71
CA GLN A 189 1.92 -8.77 -2.36
C GLN A 189 0.81 -9.24 -3.29
N SER A 190 1.05 -10.40 -3.87
CA SER A 190 0.18 -11.03 -4.84
C SER A 190 0.29 -12.53 -4.65
N SER A 191 -0.85 -13.19 -4.78
CA SER A 191 -1.00 -14.63 -4.70
C SER A 191 -0.50 -15.37 -5.94
N THR A 192 -0.26 -14.70 -7.08
CA THR A 192 0.14 -15.34 -8.34
C THR A 192 1.31 -14.64 -9.02
N LYS A 193 2.10 -15.35 -9.83
CA LYS A 193 3.23 -14.73 -10.55
C LYS A 193 2.77 -13.70 -11.57
N GLU A 194 1.57 -13.85 -12.17
CA GLU A 194 1.05 -12.89 -13.13
C GLU A 194 0.57 -11.59 -12.45
N THR A 195 -0.03 -11.67 -11.26
CA THR A 195 -0.64 -10.50 -10.59
C THR A 195 0.31 -9.75 -9.66
N LYS A 196 1.58 -10.17 -9.59
CA LYS A 196 2.65 -9.51 -8.80
C LYS A 196 2.93 -8.08 -9.20
N PHE A 197 2.41 -7.64 -10.32
CA PHE A 197 2.74 -6.35 -10.89
C PHE A 197 1.72 -5.28 -10.51
N ASP A 198 0.52 -5.67 -10.10
CA ASP A 198 -0.64 -4.78 -10.10
C ASP A 198 -1.12 -4.39 -8.69
N SER A 199 -0.25 -4.52 -7.67
CA SER A 199 -0.64 -4.28 -6.28
C SER A 199 0.45 -3.64 -5.42
N GLY A 200 0.02 -2.95 -4.37
CA GLY A 200 0.82 -2.61 -3.19
C GLY A 200 1.31 -1.16 -3.11
N GLY A 201 1.33 -0.43 -4.22
CA GLY A 201 1.97 0.88 -4.31
C GLY A 201 1.23 1.95 -5.11
N ILE A 202 -0.06 1.76 -5.45
CA ILE A 202 -0.87 2.70 -6.23
C ILE A 202 -1.24 3.93 -5.38
N GLY A 203 -0.25 4.78 -5.17
CA GLY A 203 -0.34 5.98 -4.35
C GLY A 203 1.03 6.58 -4.12
N ALA A 204 1.05 7.66 -3.36
CA ALA A 204 2.28 8.29 -2.90
C ALA A 204 2.26 8.51 -1.40
N ILE A 205 3.44 8.50 -0.79
CA ILE A 205 3.67 8.84 0.63
C ILE A 205 4.62 10.03 0.67
N ASP A 206 4.28 11.04 1.48
CA ASP A 206 5.08 12.27 1.65
C ASP A 206 6.06 12.15 2.81
N GLU A 207 5.56 11.68 3.95
CA GLU A 207 6.36 11.40 5.14
C GLU A 207 5.66 10.32 5.98
N PHE A 208 6.43 9.59 6.79
CA PHE A 208 5.88 8.70 7.81
C PHE A 208 6.72 8.68 9.08
N ARG A 209 6.07 8.37 10.20
CA ARG A 209 6.67 8.30 11.54
C ARG A 209 6.26 7.04 12.25
N ILE A 210 7.21 6.45 12.98
CA ILE A 210 6.97 5.35 13.91
C ILE A 210 7.42 5.78 15.30
N SER A 211 6.52 5.66 16.27
CA SER A 211 6.76 6.05 17.66
C SER A 211 6.72 4.86 18.60
N SER A 212 7.49 4.93 19.68
CA SER A 212 7.64 3.89 20.70
C SER A 212 6.51 3.81 21.71
N ARG A 213 5.50 4.69 21.61
CA ARG A 213 4.34 4.78 22.49
C ARG A 213 3.08 5.09 21.69
N VAL A 214 1.94 4.92 22.33
CA VAL A 214 0.68 5.50 21.83
C VAL A 214 0.74 7.01 21.94
N ARG A 215 0.65 7.70 20.81
CA ARG A 215 0.45 9.15 20.78
C ARG A 215 -0.99 9.49 21.13
N SER A 216 -1.16 10.56 21.88
CA SER A 216 -2.48 11.06 22.25
C SER A 216 -3.22 11.60 21.02
N PRO A 217 -4.56 11.66 21.05
CA PRO A 217 -5.35 12.29 19.99
C PRO A 217 -4.90 13.72 19.66
N GLU A 218 -4.50 14.49 20.67
CA GLU A 218 -4.02 15.86 20.48
C GLU A 218 -2.68 15.92 19.73
N GLU A 219 -1.73 15.04 20.07
CA GLU A 219 -0.46 14.95 19.36
C GLU A 219 -0.65 14.54 17.89
N ILE A 220 -1.55 13.59 17.62
CA ILE A 220 -1.89 13.15 16.26
C ILE A 220 -2.57 14.28 15.47
N ARG A 221 -3.45 15.06 16.13
CA ARG A 221 -4.09 16.24 15.53
C ARG A 221 -3.08 17.36 15.24
N GLN A 222 -2.12 17.57 16.12
CA GLN A 222 -1.02 18.51 15.92
C GLN A 222 -0.13 18.07 14.75
N ALA A 223 0.20 16.77 14.65
CA ALA A 223 0.95 16.23 13.52
C ALA A 223 0.23 16.45 12.18
N MET A 224 -1.10 16.29 12.15
CA MET A 224 -1.90 16.59 10.96
C MET A 224 -1.87 18.09 10.58
N THR A 225 -1.89 18.99 11.55
CA THR A 225 -1.99 20.43 11.24
C THR A 225 -0.63 21.08 10.97
N LYS A 226 0.39 20.72 11.76
CA LYS A 226 1.72 21.35 11.73
C LYS A 226 2.77 20.52 11.00
N GLY A 227 2.48 19.26 10.69
CA GLY A 227 3.46 18.28 10.21
C GLY A 227 4.01 17.44 11.36
N MET A 228 4.61 16.30 11.02
CA MET A 228 5.22 15.42 12.01
C MET A 228 6.53 16.01 12.52
N THR A 229 6.75 15.95 13.83
CA THR A 229 8.00 16.36 14.48
C THR A 229 8.68 15.15 15.11
N THR A 230 10.00 15.22 15.23
CA THR A 230 10.78 14.21 15.94
C THR A 230 10.89 14.59 17.42
N ASP A 231 10.62 13.64 18.29
CA ASP A 231 10.75 13.74 19.75
C ASP A 231 11.42 12.48 20.32
N GLU A 232 11.58 12.40 21.64
CA GLU A 232 12.19 11.26 22.34
C GLU A 232 11.45 9.92 22.15
N ALA A 233 10.17 9.97 21.78
CA ALA A 233 9.37 8.78 21.49
C ALA A 233 9.47 8.35 20.02
N THR A 234 10.08 9.15 19.15
CA THR A 234 10.18 8.88 17.73
C THR A 234 11.31 7.88 17.45
N LEU A 235 10.95 6.70 16.95
CA LEU A 235 11.91 5.64 16.61
C LEU A 235 12.35 5.71 15.15
N LEU A 236 11.48 6.21 14.27
CA LEU A 236 11.77 6.41 12.85
C LEU A 236 10.92 7.57 12.35
N HIS A 237 11.54 8.51 11.64
CA HIS A 237 10.84 9.57 10.92
C HIS A 237 11.50 9.72 9.56
N GLU A 238 10.73 9.43 8.51
CA GLU A 238 11.21 9.46 7.14
C GLU A 238 10.46 10.52 6.33
N THR A 239 11.24 11.41 5.72
CA THR A 239 10.81 12.45 4.77
C THR A 239 11.40 12.22 3.37
N PHE A 240 11.97 11.03 3.16
CA PHE A 240 12.65 10.56 1.96
C PHE A 240 13.92 11.32 1.53
N ALA A 241 14.30 12.37 2.27
CA ALA A 241 15.52 13.14 2.01
C ALA A 241 16.81 12.31 2.08
N LYS A 242 16.79 11.18 2.81
CA LYS A 242 17.97 10.37 3.10
C LYS A 242 17.90 8.93 2.57
N VAL A 243 16.88 8.58 1.79
CA VAL A 243 16.67 7.18 1.36
C VAL A 243 17.58 6.80 0.19
N ARG A 244 18.12 5.58 0.24
CA ARG A 244 18.90 4.99 -0.85
C ARG A 244 17.99 4.32 -1.87
N ILE A 245 18.22 4.63 -3.13
CA ILE A 245 17.70 3.79 -4.21
C ILE A 245 18.68 2.64 -4.43
N SER A 246 18.30 1.43 -4.01
CA SER A 246 19.09 0.25 -4.33
C SER A 246 18.91 -0.08 -5.78
N ARG A 247 20.01 -0.13 -6.52
CA ARG A 247 20.03 -0.79 -7.83
C ARG A 247 19.91 -2.29 -7.56
N LYS A 248 18.70 -2.79 -7.35
CA LYS A 248 18.45 -4.22 -7.55
C LYS A 248 19.02 -4.51 -8.94
N LYS A 249 19.92 -5.49 -9.08
CA LYS A 249 20.29 -5.99 -10.41
C LYS A 249 19.02 -6.62 -10.97
N TRP A 250 18.19 -5.81 -11.62
CA TRP A 250 17.12 -6.30 -12.46
C TRP A 250 17.79 -7.28 -13.41
N SER A 251 17.20 -8.47 -13.59
CA SER A 251 17.67 -9.33 -14.67
C SER A 251 17.61 -8.48 -15.95
N ARG A 252 18.61 -8.63 -16.83
CA ARG A 252 18.64 -7.90 -18.11
C ARG A 252 17.30 -8.02 -18.84
N SER A 253 16.59 -9.14 -18.69
CA SER A 253 15.24 -9.36 -19.23
C SER A 253 14.17 -8.47 -18.61
N ALA A 254 14.10 -8.36 -17.27
CA ALA A 254 13.12 -7.52 -16.59
C ALA A 254 13.35 -6.03 -16.90
N PHE A 255 14.62 -5.59 -16.93
CA PHE A 255 14.97 -4.23 -17.31
C PHE A 255 14.70 -3.94 -18.79
N LYS A 256 15.02 -4.87 -19.70
CA LYS A 256 14.77 -4.70 -21.14
C LYS A 256 13.28 -4.70 -21.47
N SER A 257 12.45 -5.41 -20.69
CA SER A 257 10.98 -5.34 -20.78
C SER A 257 10.46 -3.97 -20.33
N LEU A 258 11.03 -3.42 -19.25
CA LEU A 258 10.72 -2.09 -18.71
C LEU A 258 11.12 -0.97 -19.70
N MET A 259 12.34 -1.02 -20.26
CA MET A 259 12.91 0.02 -21.13
C MET A 259 12.41 0.00 -22.58
N ARG A 260 11.79 -1.12 -23.03
CA ARG A 260 11.20 -1.19 -24.38
C ARG A 260 9.90 -0.38 -24.50
N ARG A 261 9.30 0.00 -23.37
CA ARG A 261 8.10 0.85 -23.30
C ARG A 261 8.60 2.26 -22.94
N LYS A 262 8.40 3.22 -23.85
CA LYS A 262 9.03 4.55 -23.81
C LYS A 262 8.54 5.40 -22.62
N ASN A 263 9.52 5.98 -21.93
CA ASN A 263 9.54 7.25 -21.20
C ASN A 263 9.23 7.28 -19.68
N ASP A 264 10.06 8.09 -19.00
CA ASP A 264 9.94 8.66 -17.64
C ASP A 264 10.51 7.93 -16.43
N LEU A 265 11.07 6.73 -16.58
CA LEU A 265 11.93 6.20 -15.51
C LEU A 265 13.34 6.81 -15.64
N PRO A 266 13.82 7.60 -14.67
CA PRO A 266 15.16 8.15 -14.73
C PRO A 266 16.15 6.98 -14.87
N SER A 267 17.00 7.03 -15.90
CA SER A 267 17.96 5.97 -16.24
C SER A 267 18.99 5.71 -15.12
N ASN A 268 18.95 6.53 -14.07
CA ASN A 268 19.98 6.68 -13.06
C ASN A 268 19.46 7.55 -11.88
N GLY A 269 18.45 7.06 -11.16
CA GLY A 269 18.17 7.53 -9.80
C GLY A 269 19.25 7.06 -8.82
N SER A 270 20.43 7.71 -8.79
CA SER A 270 21.39 7.53 -7.69
C SER A 270 21.29 8.71 -6.73
N THR A 271 20.60 8.53 -5.62
CA THR A 271 20.77 9.41 -4.46
C THR A 271 22.01 8.93 -3.69
N ARG A 272 22.98 9.83 -3.45
CA ARG A 272 24.00 9.62 -2.41
C ARG A 272 23.36 10.10 -1.11
N PRO A 273 22.80 9.21 -0.26
CA PRO A 273 22.14 9.64 0.96
C PRO A 273 23.15 10.26 1.94
N GLU A 274 22.70 11.25 2.70
CA GLU A 274 23.42 11.76 3.87
C GLU A 274 23.24 10.80 5.07
N LYS A 275 24.04 10.96 6.14
CA LYS A 275 24.03 10.09 7.33
C LYS A 275 22.65 10.03 8.03
N GLY A 276 22.21 8.81 8.39
CA GLY A 276 20.96 8.48 9.10
C GLY A 276 20.66 6.97 9.05
N ASP A 277 19.62 6.49 9.74
CA ASP A 277 19.13 5.11 9.60
C ASP A 277 18.66 4.88 8.16
N LYS A 278 19.22 3.87 7.49
CA LYS A 278 19.19 3.77 6.04
C LYS A 278 17.99 2.94 5.57
N GLY A 279 16.92 3.62 5.20
CA GLY A 279 15.90 3.05 4.34
C GLY A 279 16.47 2.67 2.97
N GLU A 280 15.97 1.58 2.40
CA GLU A 280 16.40 1.13 1.08
C GLU A 280 15.18 0.86 0.19
N PHE A 281 15.11 1.55 -0.96
CA PHE A 281 14.11 1.25 -1.99
C PHE A 281 14.50 0.00 -2.78
N TYR A 282 13.51 -0.85 -3.02
CA TYR A 282 13.57 -2.04 -3.85
C TYR A 282 12.51 -1.96 -4.95
N GLY A 283 12.94 -1.95 -6.21
CA GLY A 283 12.02 -1.80 -7.35
C GLY A 283 11.88 -0.34 -7.80
N PRO A 284 10.97 -0.07 -8.74
CA PRO A 284 10.80 1.26 -9.30
C PRO A 284 9.99 2.14 -8.35
N VAL A 285 10.49 3.35 -8.15
CA VAL A 285 9.80 4.41 -7.43
C VAL A 285 9.96 5.69 -8.22
N ARG A 286 9.01 6.61 -8.08
CA ARG A 286 9.07 7.93 -8.73
C ARG A 286 8.90 9.01 -7.67
N TRP A 287 9.72 10.06 -7.78
CA TRP A 287 9.51 11.29 -7.02
C TRP A 287 8.31 12.04 -7.61
N VAL A 288 7.40 12.45 -6.75
CA VAL A 288 6.24 13.27 -7.13
C VAL A 288 6.15 14.47 -6.19
N ASP A 289 5.36 15.47 -6.57
CA ASP A 289 5.11 16.61 -5.71
C ASP A 289 4.49 16.15 -4.39
N GLY A 290 5.08 16.64 -3.29
CA GLY A 290 4.63 16.41 -1.93
C GLY A 290 3.36 17.19 -1.59
N ARG A 291 2.99 17.17 -0.31
CA ARG A 291 1.79 17.88 0.16
C ARG A 291 1.99 19.39 0.17
N LYS A 292 3.21 19.86 0.48
CA LYS A 292 3.56 21.28 0.44
C LYS A 292 4.31 21.57 -0.85
N SER A 293 4.16 22.80 -1.35
CA SER A 293 4.89 23.26 -2.52
C SER A 293 6.41 23.14 -2.28
N GLY A 294 7.10 22.47 -3.18
CA GLY A 294 8.54 22.21 -3.09
C GLY A 294 8.95 20.96 -2.31
N ASP A 295 8.03 20.33 -1.57
CA ASP A 295 8.30 19.05 -0.90
C ASP A 295 8.26 17.89 -1.91
N ARG A 296 8.93 16.79 -1.57
CA ARG A 296 8.98 15.58 -2.40
C ARG A 296 8.31 14.42 -1.69
N ALA A 297 7.37 13.81 -2.38
CA ALA A 297 6.80 12.53 -2.01
C ALA A 297 7.32 11.41 -2.90
N VAL A 298 7.06 10.17 -2.48
CA VAL A 298 7.44 8.97 -3.21
C VAL A 298 6.20 8.23 -3.65
N ALA A 299 6.05 8.07 -4.96
CA ALA A 299 5.14 7.12 -5.56
C ALA A 299 5.81 5.76 -5.68
N PHE A 300 5.19 4.74 -5.09
CA PHE A 300 5.68 3.35 -5.14
C PHE A 300 5.23 2.62 -6.41
N PHE A 301 4.45 3.28 -7.25
CA PHE A 301 3.92 2.76 -8.49
C PHE A 301 4.38 3.63 -9.66
N VAL A 302 4.83 2.97 -10.71
CA VAL A 302 5.13 3.63 -11.98
C VAL A 302 4.28 2.97 -13.05
N LYS A 303 3.30 3.73 -13.56
CA LYS A 303 2.60 3.37 -14.79
C LYS A 303 3.63 3.48 -15.93
N PRO A 304 3.83 2.42 -16.73
CA PRO A 304 4.67 2.50 -17.92
C PRO A 304 4.09 3.45 -18.97
#